data_AF-A0AAV8QQ12-F1
#
_entry.id   AF-A0AAV8QQ12-F1
#
_cell.length_a   1.000
_cell.length_b   1.000
_cell.length_c   1.000
_cell.angle_alpha   90.00
_cell.angle_beta   90.00
_cell.angle_gamma   90.00
#
_symmetry.space_group_name_H-M   'P 1'
#
loop_
_entity.id
_entity.type
_entity.pdbx_description
1 polymer ?
#
loop_
_entity_poly.entity_id
_entity_poly.type
_entity_poly.pdbx_seq_one_letter_code
_entity_poly.pdbx_strand_id
1 'polypeptide(L)'
;MWHEARRLERKVHDIMDAARKRAQRRAVYIAKRRGDPQQLLQVTGARCCVYRDDGLYQAAQHQQGLIPWNGKQDILIDRFDGRALLDFI
;
A
#
# COMPACT_ATOMS: atom_id res chain seq x y z
N MET A 1 46.11 18.97 6.06
CA MET A 1 46.04 17.98 7.17
C MET A 1 45.19 18.44 8.37
N TRP A 2 45.61 19.38 9.24
CA TRP A 2 44.81 19.70 10.44
C TRP A 2 43.46 20.41 10.16
N HIS A 3 43.46 21.37 9.23
CA HIS A 3 42.22 22.09 8.85
C HIS A 3 41.18 21.18 8.18
N GLU A 4 41.61 20.17 7.43
CA GLU A 4 40.73 19.20 6.78
C GLU A 4 40.12 18.24 7.79
N ALA A 5 40.92 17.74 8.74
CA ALA A 5 40.42 16.92 9.85
C ALA A 5 39.35 17.66 10.66
N ARG A 6 39.59 18.93 10.99
CA ARG A 6 38.63 19.78 11.73
C ARG A 6 37.36 20.09 10.93
N ARG A 7 37.46 20.18 9.60
CA ARG A 7 36.29 20.35 8.71
C ARG A 7 35.43 19.08 8.67
N LEU A 8 36.06 17.91 8.60
CA LEU A 8 35.36 16.62 8.64
C LEU A 8 34.68 16.39 9.99
N GLU A 9 35.37 16.69 11.08
CA GLU A 9 34.83 16.61 12.43
C GLU A 9 33.57 17.48 12.59
N ARG A 10 33.62 18.76 12.18
CA ARG A 10 32.43 19.64 12.19
C ARG A 10 31.28 19.06 11.37
N LYS A 11 31.56 18.54 10.18
CA LYS A 11 30.54 17.94 9.31
C LYS A 11 29.86 16.73 9.97
N VAL A 12 30.61 15.90 10.68
CA VAL A 12 30.03 14.75 11.42
C VAL A 12 29.12 15.24 12.55
N HIS A 13 29.55 16.24 13.32
CA HIS A 13 28.72 16.82 14.38
C HIS A 13 27.44 17.46 13.83
N ASP A 14 27.52 18.20 12.73
CA ASP A 14 26.36 18.79 12.06
C ASP A 14 25.35 17.73 11.60
N ILE A 15 25.83 16.60 11.07
CA ILE A 15 24.99 15.48 10.67
C ILE A 15 24.31 14.85 11.88
N MET A 16 25.05 14.65 12.98
CA MET A 16 24.51 14.09 14.23
C MET A 16 23.44 15.00 14.83
N ASP A 17 23.69 16.30 14.89
CA ASP A 17 22.73 17.29 15.39
C ASP A 17 21.49 17.38 14.51
N ALA A 18 21.67 17.36 13.19
CA ALA A 18 20.55 17.32 12.25
C ALA A 18 19.71 16.04 12.42
N ALA A 19 20.36 14.88 12.60
CA ALA A 19 19.70 13.61 12.84
C ALA A 19 18.92 13.62 14.17
N ARG A 20 19.53 14.13 15.25
CA ARG A 20 18.89 14.29 16.56
C ARG A 20 17.66 15.19 16.49
N LYS A 21 17.79 16.37 15.89
CA LYS A 21 16.67 17.31 15.69
C LYS A 21 15.56 16.68 14.84
N ARG A 22 15.90 15.90 13.81
CA ARG A 22 14.92 15.17 12.98
C ARG A 22 14.18 14.11 13.79
N ALA A 23 14.90 13.33 14.61
CA ALA A 23 14.31 12.31 15.48
C ALA A 23 13.33 12.93 16.48
N GLN A 24 13.70 14.04 17.13
CA GLN A 24 12.84 14.78 18.04
C GLN A 24 11.57 15.29 17.35
N ARG A 25 11.68 15.91 16.17
CA ARG A 25 10.51 16.34 15.38
C ARG A 25 9.59 15.19 15.01
N ARG A 26 10.15 14.04 14.61
CA ARG A 26 9.38 12.84 14.26
C ARG A 26 8.66 12.26 15.48
N ALA A 27 9.31 12.23 16.64
CA ALA A 27 8.69 11.79 17.89
C ALA A 27 7.49 12.67 18.26
N VAL A 28 7.63 14.01 18.20
CA VAL A 28 6.52 14.94 18.45
C VAL A 28 5.40 14.77 17.43
N TYR A 29 5.73 14.62 16.15
CA TYR A 29 4.77 14.40 15.08
C TYR A 29 3.93 13.12 15.30
N ILE A 30 4.59 12.01 15.63
CA ILE A 30 3.91 10.73 15.91
C ILE A 30 3.06 10.85 17.18
N ALA A 31 3.58 11.47 18.25
CA ALA A 31 2.84 11.66 19.49
C ALA A 31 1.54 12.47 19.28
N LYS A 32 1.58 13.53 18.46
CA LYS A 32 0.39 14.32 18.09
C LYS A 32 -0.65 13.51 17.33
N ARG A 33 -0.23 12.55 16.49
CA ARG A 33 -1.13 11.71 15.67
C ARG A 33 -1.69 10.49 16.40
N ARG A 34 -1.26 10.19 17.63
CA ARG A 34 -1.75 9.03 18.41
C ARG A 34 -3.20 9.16 18.90
N GLY A 35 -3.86 10.31 18.72
CA GLY A 35 -5.21 10.56 19.24
C GLY A 35 -6.36 10.32 18.26
N ASP A 36 -6.15 10.52 16.95
CA ASP A 36 -7.23 10.47 15.96
C ASP A 36 -6.89 9.46 14.84
N PRO A 37 -7.58 8.30 14.79
CA PRO A 37 -7.40 7.30 13.74
C PRO A 37 -7.60 7.84 12.32
N GLN A 38 -8.43 8.86 12.14
CA GLN A 38 -8.69 9.46 10.82
C GLN A 38 -7.46 10.20 10.28
N GLN A 39 -6.62 10.74 11.17
CA GLN A 39 -5.37 11.40 10.77
C GLN A 39 -4.31 10.41 10.26
N LEU A 40 -4.52 9.10 10.44
CA LEU A 40 -3.62 8.04 9.94
C LEU A 40 -4.06 7.49 8.58
N LEU A 41 -5.28 7.81 8.12
CA LEU A 41 -5.78 7.33 6.84
C LEU A 41 -5.12 8.08 5.69
N GLN A 42 -4.28 7.39 4.93
CA GLN A 42 -3.73 7.91 3.68
C GLN A 42 -4.46 7.25 2.53
N VAL A 43 -5.16 8.04 1.73
CA VAL A 43 -5.74 7.58 0.46
C VAL A 43 -4.69 7.79 -0.62
N THR A 44 -4.17 6.71 -1.19
CA THR A 44 -3.29 6.75 -2.35
C THR A 44 -4.04 6.23 -3.57
N GLY A 45 -3.88 6.91 -4.71
CA GLY A 45 -4.50 6.50 -5.98
C GLY A 45 -3.55 6.76 -7.13
N ALA A 46 -3.71 5.99 -8.21
CA ALA A 46 -3.07 6.22 -9.48
C ALA A 46 -4.13 6.58 -10.52
N ARG A 47 -3.75 7.34 -11.55
CA ARG A 47 -4.64 7.57 -12.69
C ARG A 47 -4.84 6.24 -13.42
N CYS A 48 -6.06 5.74 -13.42
CA CYS A 48 -6.45 4.60 -14.25
C CYS A 48 -7.28 5.09 -15.44
N CYS A 49 -7.17 4.38 -16.56
CA CYS A 49 -8.09 4.53 -17.67
C CYS A 49 -9.02 3.32 -17.65
N VAL A 50 -10.33 3.54 -17.65
CA VAL A 50 -11.32 2.47 -17.73
C VAL A 50 -11.59 2.22 -19.21
N TYR A 51 -11.18 1.06 -19.69
CA TYR A 51 -11.49 0.61 -21.04
C TYR A 51 -12.75 -0.23 -21.00
N ARG A 52 -13.73 0.11 -21.85
CA ARG A 52 -14.88 -0.76 -22.08
C ARG A 52 -14.43 -1.88 -23.00
N ASP A 53 -14.55 -3.11 -22.54
CA ASP A 53 -14.33 -4.30 -23.34
C ASP A 53 -15.70 -4.95 -23.62
N ASP A 54 -16.17 -4.82 -24.85
CA ASP A 54 -17.47 -5.38 -25.28
C ASP A 54 -17.44 -6.91 -25.29
N GLY A 55 -16.28 -7.52 -25.54
CA GLY A 55 -16.12 -8.97 -25.46
C GLY A 55 -16.26 -9.46 -24.02
N LEU A 56 -15.63 -8.77 -23.08
CA LEU A 56 -15.75 -9.05 -21.66
C LEU A 56 -17.20 -8.85 -21.16
N TYR A 57 -17.89 -7.82 -21.66
CA TYR A 57 -19.30 -7.59 -21.37
C TYR A 57 -20.18 -8.76 -21.86
N GLN A 58 -20.04 -9.19 -23.11
CA GLN A 58 -20.83 -10.31 -23.65
C GLN A 58 -20.50 -11.62 -22.93
N ALA A 59 -19.23 -11.88 -22.62
CA ALA A 59 -18.81 -13.06 -21.86
C ALA A 59 -19.46 -13.09 -20.46
N ALA A 60 -19.58 -11.94 -19.81
CA ALA A 60 -20.29 -11.81 -18.52
C ALA A 60 -21.79 -12.07 -18.67
N GLN A 61 -22.44 -11.54 -19.72
CA GLN A 61 -23.86 -11.81 -20.01
C GLN A 61 -24.12 -13.31 -20.26
N HIS A 62 -23.18 -13.97 -20.93
CA HIS A 62 -23.25 -15.41 -21.20
C HIS A 62 -22.70 -16.28 -20.05
N GLN A 63 -22.35 -15.69 -18.91
CA GLN A 63 -21.83 -16.40 -17.73
C GLN A 63 -20.59 -17.28 -18.02
N GLN A 64 -19.81 -16.96 -19.06
CA GLN A 64 -18.67 -17.78 -19.50
C GLN A 64 -17.50 -17.78 -18.51
N GLY A 65 -17.47 -16.82 -17.58
CA GLY A 65 -16.46 -16.71 -16.53
C GLY A 65 -16.84 -17.38 -15.22
N LEU A 66 -18.03 -17.97 -15.11
CA LEU A 66 -18.50 -18.56 -13.86
C LEU A 66 -18.03 -20.00 -13.69
N ILE A 67 -17.58 -20.33 -12.48
CA ILE A 67 -17.19 -21.68 -12.07
C ILE A 67 -17.95 -22.08 -10.80
N PRO A 68 -18.19 -23.39 -10.56
CA PRO A 68 -18.67 -23.86 -9.28
C PRO A 68 -17.73 -23.51 -8.14
N TRP A 69 -18.26 -23.04 -7.03
CA TRP A 69 -17.49 -22.82 -5.82
C TRP A 69 -17.16 -24.18 -5.17
N ASN A 70 -15.92 -24.36 -4.73
CA ASN A 70 -15.38 -25.64 -4.29
C ASN A 70 -16.37 -26.45 -3.41
N GLY A 71 -16.77 -27.64 -3.86
CA GLY A 71 -17.72 -28.51 -3.15
C GLY A 71 -19.22 -28.12 -3.23
N LYS A 72 -19.58 -26.98 -3.83
CA LYS A 72 -20.97 -26.51 -3.99
C LYS A 72 -21.30 -26.21 -5.46
N GLN A 73 -21.85 -27.20 -6.14
CA GLN A 73 -22.12 -27.14 -7.59
C GLN A 73 -23.22 -26.14 -7.99
N ASP A 74 -24.09 -25.80 -7.05
CA ASP A 74 -25.19 -24.85 -7.19
C ASP A 74 -24.77 -23.39 -7.01
N ILE A 75 -23.58 -23.15 -6.44
CA ILE A 75 -23.06 -21.81 -6.19
C ILE A 75 -21.99 -21.50 -7.23
N LEU A 76 -22.31 -20.56 -8.13
CA LEU A 76 -21.38 -20.07 -9.13
C LEU A 76 -20.64 -18.83 -8.64
N ILE A 77 -19.33 -18.78 -8.88
CA ILE A 77 -18.46 -17.63 -8.61
C ILE A 77 -17.70 -17.24 -9.87
N ASP A 78 -17.27 -15.98 -9.95
CA ASP A 78 -16.35 -15.57 -10.99
C ASP A 78 -15.03 -16.34 -10.85
N ARG A 79 -14.48 -16.83 -11.97
CA ARG A 79 -13.21 -17.55 -11.98
C ARG A 79 -12.02 -16.75 -11.47
N PHE A 80 -12.12 -15.41 -11.47
CA PHE A 80 -11.13 -14.49 -10.93
C PHE A 80 -11.49 -13.99 -9.52
N ASP A 81 -12.59 -14.47 -8.95
CA ASP A 81 -12.91 -14.22 -7.54
C ASP A 81 -11.84 -14.86 -6.66
N GLY A 82 -11.34 -14.11 -5.66
CA GLY A 82 -10.29 -14.62 -4.76
C GLY A 82 -10.67 -15.90 -4.02
N ARG A 83 -11.98 -16.17 -3.84
CA ARG A 83 -12.49 -17.41 -3.25
C ARG A 83 -12.16 -18.66 -4.09
N ALA A 84 -11.94 -18.50 -5.40
CA ALA A 84 -11.52 -19.60 -6.27
C ALA A 84 -10.12 -20.14 -5.92
N LEU A 85 -9.32 -19.37 -5.18
CA LEU A 85 -7.97 -19.74 -4.75
C LEU A 85 -7.92 -20.38 -3.36
N LEU A 86 -9.06 -20.58 -2.70
CA LEU A 86 -9.12 -21.17 -1.36
C LEU A 86 -9.25 -22.69 -1.46
N ASP A 87 -8.27 -23.40 -0.89
CA ASP A 87 -8.25 -24.86 -0.84
C ASP A 87 -9.33 -25.44 0.11
N PHE A 88 -9.75 -24.64 1.10
CA PHE A 88 -10.74 -25.00 2.12
C PHE A 88 -11.72 -23.85 2.34
N ILE A 89 -12.98 -24.19 2.63
CA ILE A 89 -14.07 -23.26 2.94
C ILE A 89 -14.48 -23.45 4.39
#